data_AF-A0A3D3ZUF8-F1
#
_entry.id   AF-A0A3D3ZUF8-F1
#
_cell.length_a   1.000
_cell.length_b   1.000
_cell.length_c   1.000
_cell.angle_alpha   90.00
_cell.angle_beta   90.00
_cell.angle_gamma   90.00
#
_symmetry.space_group_name_H-M   'P 1'
#
loop_
_entity.id
_entity.type
_entity.pdbx_description
1 polymer ?
#
loop_
_entity_poly.entity_id
_entity_poly.type
_entity_poly.pdbx_seq_one_letter_code
_entity_poly.pdbx_strand_id
1 'polypeptide(L)'
;QTIASGDLLADLVASTNGGIVTMTEGLPSLRDVRAGRIAVGRGWIGITPRDAYRTADVSVTPLLPAWLALLLAALLVIGAWLREGRR
;
A
#
# COMPACT_ATOMS: atom_id res chain seq x y z
N GLN A 1 -2.23 -13.99 32.61
CA GLN A 1 -2.58 -12.68 32.02
C GLN A 1 -2.26 -12.75 30.54
N THR A 2 -3.25 -12.53 29.67
CA THR A 2 -3.00 -12.46 28.22
C THR A 2 -2.28 -11.16 27.92
N ILE A 3 -1.13 -11.22 27.25
CA ILE A 3 -0.31 -10.04 26.93
C ILE A 3 -1.04 -9.12 25.93
N ALA A 4 -1.88 -9.70 25.08
CA ALA A 4 -2.78 -8.98 24.18
C ALA A 4 -4.09 -8.59 24.89
N SER A 5 -4.03 -7.64 25.84
CA SER A 5 -5.21 -7.01 26.43
C SER A 5 -5.28 -5.52 26.06
N GLY A 6 -6.49 -5.04 25.81
CA GLY A 6 -6.78 -3.63 25.58
C GLY A 6 -7.16 -2.85 26.85
N ASP A 7 -7.21 -3.49 28.03
CA ASP A 7 -7.75 -2.90 29.27
C ASP A 7 -7.08 -1.57 29.64
N LEU A 8 -5.75 -1.49 29.48
CA LEU A 8 -4.98 -0.28 29.76
C LEU A 8 -5.32 0.91 28.85
N LEU A 9 -5.89 0.64 27.68
CA LEU A 9 -6.25 1.66 26.68
C LEU A 9 -7.75 1.94 26.67
N ALA A 10 -8.56 1.23 27.47
CA ALA A 10 -10.03 1.32 27.41
C ALA A 10 -10.54 2.75 27.59
N ASP A 11 -10.08 3.46 28.62
CA ASP A 11 -10.49 4.84 28.91
C ASP A 11 -10.08 5.82 27.79
N LEU A 12 -8.87 5.64 27.25
CA LEU A 12 -8.35 6.47 26.16
C LEU A 12 -9.17 6.24 24.88
N VAL A 13 -9.44 4.99 24.54
CA VAL A 13 -10.23 4.63 23.36
C VAL A 13 -11.65 5.17 23.47
N ALA A 14 -12.28 5.07 24.64
CA ALA A 14 -13.60 5.63 24.90
C ALA A 14 -13.64 7.16 24.69
N SER A 15 -12.61 7.88 25.13
CA SER A 15 -12.51 9.35 24.92
C SER A 15 -12.43 9.77 23.45
N THR A 16 -11.97 8.87 22.57
CA THR A 16 -11.75 9.14 21.14
C THR A 16 -12.90 8.64 20.24
N ASN A 17 -13.97 8.07 20.81
CA ASN A 17 -15.02 7.37 20.06
C ASN A 17 -14.48 6.20 19.20
N GLY A 18 -13.36 5.61 19.61
CA GLY A 18 -12.73 4.47 18.95
C GLY A 18 -13.26 3.13 19.47
N GLY A 19 -12.54 2.04 19.16
CA GLY A 19 -12.83 0.73 19.72
C GLY A 19 -11.62 -0.20 19.73
N ILE A 20 -11.75 -1.30 20.45
CA ILE A 20 -10.74 -2.36 20.59
C ILE A 20 -11.28 -3.59 19.86
N VAL A 21 -10.46 -4.17 18.98
CA VAL A 21 -10.84 -5.33 18.15
C VAL A 21 -9.81 -6.43 18.31
N THR A 22 -10.28 -7.65 18.57
CA THR A 22 -9.43 -8.84 18.66
C THR A 22 -9.12 -9.37 17.27
N MET A 23 -7.85 -9.34 16.86
CA MET A 23 -7.44 -9.73 15.50
C MET A 23 -7.59 -11.24 15.22
N THR A 24 -7.75 -12.07 16.27
CA THR A 24 -7.98 -13.53 16.13
C THR A 24 -9.29 -13.85 15.41
N GLU A 25 -10.29 -12.98 15.50
CA GLU A 25 -11.59 -13.16 14.80
C GLU A 25 -11.57 -12.65 13.35
N GLY A 26 -10.41 -12.18 12.88
CA GLY A 26 -10.21 -11.62 11.55
C GLY A 26 -9.77 -10.16 11.57
N LEU A 27 -9.27 -9.69 10.43
CA LEU A 27 -8.87 -8.28 10.27
C LEU A 27 -10.10 -7.41 10.01
N PRO A 28 -10.31 -6.32 10.76
CA PRO A 28 -11.37 -5.36 10.46
C PRO A 28 -11.07 -4.63 9.16
N SER A 29 -12.12 -4.23 8.44
CA SER A 29 -11.95 -3.31 7.31
C SER A 29 -11.61 -1.90 7.80
N LEU A 30 -10.77 -1.18 7.05
CA LEU A 30 -10.43 0.21 7.35
C LEU A 30 -11.40 1.16 6.62
N ARG A 31 -11.82 2.21 7.31
CA ARG A 31 -12.66 3.27 6.72
C ARG A 31 -12.15 4.64 7.11
N ASP A 32 -12.24 5.59 6.20
CA ASP A 32 -11.94 6.99 6.51
C ASP A 32 -13.09 7.62 7.29
N VAL A 33 -12.76 8.19 8.45
CA VAL A 33 -13.71 8.81 9.36
C VAL A 33 -13.20 10.18 9.79
N ARG A 34 -14.05 11.21 9.65
CA ARG A 34 -13.75 12.57 10.13
C ARG A 34 -13.57 12.57 11.65
N ALA A 35 -12.70 13.47 12.14
CA ALA A 35 -12.49 13.64 13.57
C ALA A 35 -13.81 13.89 14.33
N GLY A 36 -13.91 13.34 15.55
CA GLY A 36 -15.09 13.49 16.42
C GLY A 36 -16.30 12.63 16.04
N ARG A 37 -16.19 11.77 15.02
CA ARG A 37 -17.22 10.80 14.65
C ARG A 37 -16.88 9.43 15.25
N ILE A 38 -17.89 8.56 15.33
CA ILE A 38 -17.70 7.16 15.75
C ILE A 38 -16.72 6.48 14.79
N ALA A 39 -15.60 6.02 15.32
CA ALA A 39 -14.49 5.42 14.58
C ALA A 39 -14.43 3.89 14.73
N VAL A 40 -15.53 3.24 15.09
CA VAL A 40 -15.63 1.78 15.17
C VAL A 40 -17.05 1.31 14.82
N GLY A 41 -17.15 0.14 14.20
CA GLY A 41 -18.43 -0.53 14.00
C GLY A 41 -18.25 -2.03 13.76
N ARG A 42 -19.35 -2.71 13.36
CA ARG A 42 -19.32 -4.15 13.13
C ARG A 42 -18.38 -4.50 11.98
N GLY A 43 -17.23 -5.10 12.29
CA GLY A 43 -16.24 -5.57 11.31
C GLY A 43 -15.41 -4.47 10.65
N TRP A 44 -15.38 -3.25 11.20
CA TRP A 44 -14.59 -2.16 10.65
C TRP A 44 -14.08 -1.20 11.72
N ILE A 45 -12.95 -0.57 11.44
CA ILE A 45 -12.35 0.47 12.28
C ILE A 45 -12.02 1.72 11.44
N GLY A 46 -12.26 2.88 12.03
CA GLY A 46 -12.10 4.18 11.40
C GLY A 46 -10.69 4.72 11.58
N ILE A 47 -10.10 5.24 10.51
CA ILE A 47 -8.89 6.06 10.55
C ILE A 47 -9.26 7.49 10.22
N THR A 48 -8.66 8.45 10.92
CA THR A 48 -8.77 9.87 10.56
C THR A 48 -7.56 10.23 9.72
N PRO A 49 -7.74 10.54 8.42
CA PRO A 49 -6.65 11.01 7.58
C PRO A 49 -6.06 12.28 8.20
N ARG A 50 -4.75 12.27 8.45
CA ARG A 50 -4.00 13.44 8.96
C ARG A 50 -2.96 13.93 7.96
N ASP A 51 -3.05 13.46 6.72
CA ASP A 51 -2.04 13.66 5.67
C ASP A 51 -0.62 13.37 6.14
N ALA A 52 -0.48 12.47 7.13
CA ALA A 52 0.78 12.03 7.70
C ALA A 52 1.38 10.90 6.85
N TYR A 53 1.46 11.13 5.55
CA TYR A 53 2.20 10.24 4.65
C TYR A 53 3.65 10.72 4.57
N ARG A 54 4.57 9.76 4.64
CA ARG A 54 5.95 10.01 4.26
C ARG A 54 6.03 9.73 2.77
N THR A 55 6.40 10.74 1.97
CA THR A 55 6.78 10.49 0.58
C THR A 55 8.00 9.58 0.61
N ALA A 56 7.78 8.28 0.38
CA ALA A 56 8.87 7.35 0.14
C ALA A 56 9.45 7.71 -1.23
N ASP A 57 10.74 8.01 -1.27
CA ASP A 57 11.41 8.24 -2.54
C ASP A 57 11.40 6.90 -3.31
N VAL A 58 10.74 6.87 -4.47
CA VAL A 58 10.68 5.69 -5.32
C VAL A 58 11.82 5.80 -6.31
N SER A 59 12.94 5.14 -6.01
CA SER A 59 14.06 5.06 -6.95
C SER A 59 13.77 4.03 -8.05
N VAL A 60 13.51 4.48 -9.27
CA VAL A 60 13.36 3.60 -10.44
C VAL A 60 14.75 3.31 -11.01
N THR A 61 15.26 2.09 -10.83
CA THR A 61 16.50 1.65 -11.47
C THR A 61 16.19 1.11 -12.86
N PRO A 62 16.64 1.75 -13.95
CA PRO A 62 16.42 1.24 -15.30
C PRO A 62 17.18 -0.07 -15.50
N LEU A 63 16.54 -1.07 -16.14
CA LEU A 63 17.15 -2.37 -16.43
C LEU A 63 18.35 -2.26 -17.38
N LEU A 64 18.31 -1.29 -18.29
CA LEU A 64 19.32 -1.05 -19.33
C LEU A 64 19.54 0.46 -19.50
N PRO A 65 20.78 0.91 -19.80
CA PRO A 65 21.00 2.26 -20.29
C PRO A 65 20.20 2.53 -21.58
N ALA A 66 19.70 3.76 -21.76
CA ALA A 66 18.86 4.10 -22.91
C ALA A 66 19.52 3.82 -24.28
N TRP A 67 20.83 4.07 -24.40
CA TRP A 67 21.57 3.79 -25.63
C TRP A 67 21.66 2.28 -25.94
N LEU A 68 21.76 1.44 -24.92
CA LEU A 68 21.83 -0.01 -25.10
C LEU A 68 20.47 -0.57 -25.56
N ALA A 69 19.38 -0.06 -24.99
CA ALA A 69 18.04 -0.38 -25.44
C ALA A 69 17.82 0.03 -26.91
N LEU A 70 18.32 1.21 -27.32
CA LEU A 70 18.28 1.67 -28.72
C LEU A 70 19.06 0.74 -29.66
N LEU A 71 20.27 0.33 -29.28
CA LEU A 71 21.06 -0.62 -30.07
C LEU A 71 20.38 -1.97 -30.20
N LEU A 72 19.80 -2.50 -29.10
CA LEU A 72 19.05 -3.75 -29.13
C LEU A 72 17.83 -3.65 -30.05
N ALA A 73 17.06 -2.56 -29.95
CA ALA A 73 15.91 -2.33 -30.82
C ALA A 73 16.32 -2.26 -32.30
N ALA A 74 17.37 -1.50 -32.63
CA ALA A 74 17.87 -1.40 -33.99
C ALA A 74 18.34 -2.75 -34.54
N LEU A 75 19.06 -3.53 -33.73
CA LEU A 75 19.53 -4.86 -34.11
C LEU A 75 18.37 -5.83 -34.36
N LEU A 76 17.33 -5.80 -33.51
CA LEU A 76 16.13 -6.63 -33.70
C LEU A 76 15.37 -6.25 -34.96
N VAL A 77 15.22 -4.95 -35.26
CA VAL A 77 14.58 -4.46 -36.49
C VAL A 77 15.34 -4.94 -37.72
N ILE A 78 16.66 -4.75 -37.74
CA ILE A 78 17.52 -5.18 -38.86
C ILE A 78 17.48 -6.71 -39.00
N GLY A 79 17.58 -7.44 -37.90
CA GLY A 79 17.52 -8.90 -37.88
C GLY A 79 16.19 -9.44 -38.39
N ALA A 80 15.06 -8.80 -38.04
CA ALA A 80 13.76 -9.14 -38.56
C ALA A 80 13.67 -8.90 -40.08
N TRP A 81 14.17 -7.75 -40.56
CA TRP A 81 14.20 -7.43 -42.00
C TRP A 81 15.03 -8.43 -42.80
N LEU A 82 16.23 -8.79 -42.31
CA LEU A 82 17.09 -9.79 -42.95
C LEU A 82 16.49 -11.21 -42.91
N ARG A 83 15.79 -11.57 -41.83
CA ARG A 83 15.09 -12.86 -41.73
C ARG A 83 13.97 -12.97 -42.75
N GLU A 84 13.21 -11.89 -42.94
CA GLU A 84 12.06 -11.85 -43.83
C GLU A 84 12.48 -11.73 -45.30
N GLY A 85 13.47 -10.90 -45.63
CA GLY A 85 13.98 -10.76 -47.00
C GLY A 85 14.75 -11.97 -47.53
N ARG A 86 14.99 -12.99 -46.70
CA ARG A 86 15.57 -14.28 -47.09
C ARG A 86 14.51 -15.37 -47.34
N ARG A 87 13.23 -15.04 -47.20
CA ARG A 87 12.09 -15.87 -47.61
C ARG A 87 11.41 -15.20 -48.81
#